data_AF-A0A8T7BKB6-F1
#
_entry.id   AF-A0A8T7BKB6-F1
#
_cell.length_a   1.000
_cell.length_b   1.000
_cell.length_c   1.000
_cell.angle_alpha   90.00
_cell.angle_beta   90.00
_cell.angle_gamma   90.00
#
_symmetry.space_group_name_H-M   'P 1'
#
loop_
_entity.id
_entity.type
_entity.pdbx_description
1 polymer ?
#
loop_
_entity_poly.entity_id
_entity_poly.type
_entity_poly.pdbx_seq_one_letter_code
_entity_poly.pdbx_strand_id
1 'polypeptide(L)'
;MNSNYDYCRDKATPPGSNFYYSILFENEEIKSTVIPLLAMHNEIIDCLTASPDPGVTRLKFNWWHEELSRLSDNIPRHPVTQTIKSFSNNNPNLVTTLHEQLVTIESIVSNEQSADQANWLEHNFNILGRYYVALNRFQTEQDNQYIIQNGGLVFGLELFMLYPLFATKAPGFIPAELVSRHVGPDGEILFPDVFGELICDFQLKLNHV
;
A
#
# COMPACT_ATOMS: atom_id res chain seq x y z
N MET A 1 2.15 29.01 -7.67
CA MET A 1 1.62 27.63 -7.72
C MET A 1 2.70 26.73 -7.18
N ASN A 2 2.36 25.87 -6.21
CA ASN A 2 3.29 24.82 -5.76
C ASN A 2 3.59 23.88 -6.94
N SER A 3 4.83 23.40 -7.05
CA SER A 3 5.21 22.45 -8.09
C SER A 3 4.53 21.08 -7.87
N ASN A 4 4.51 20.23 -8.90
CA ASN A 4 4.01 18.87 -8.74
C ASN A 4 4.80 18.06 -7.69
N TYR A 5 6.09 18.34 -7.55
CA TYR A 5 6.91 17.72 -6.50
C TYR A 5 6.56 18.25 -5.10
N ASP A 6 6.27 19.54 -4.96
CA ASP A 6 5.78 20.10 -3.70
C ASP A 6 4.47 19.44 -3.26
N TYR A 7 3.55 19.18 -4.20
CA TYR A 7 2.35 18.39 -3.92
C TYR A 7 2.71 17.01 -3.37
N CYS A 8 3.65 16.30 -4.02
CA CYS A 8 4.07 14.97 -3.56
C CYS A 8 4.67 15.03 -2.15
N ARG A 9 5.51 16.02 -1.87
CA ARG A 9 6.15 16.21 -0.57
C ARG A 9 5.12 16.51 0.53
N ASP A 10 4.14 17.37 0.24
CA ASP A 10 3.09 17.73 1.19
C ASP A 10 2.15 16.54 1.47
N LYS A 11 1.87 15.71 0.45
CA LYS A 11 1.04 14.50 0.55
C LYS A 11 1.72 13.36 1.31
N ALA A 12 3.01 13.14 1.06
CA ALA A 12 3.73 11.96 1.55
C ALA A 12 4.53 12.21 2.83
N THR A 13 5.19 13.36 2.90
CA THR A 13 6.21 13.66 3.91
C THR A 13 5.95 14.99 4.62
N PRO A 14 4.71 15.26 5.09
CA PRO A 14 4.51 16.41 5.97
C PRO A 14 5.38 16.24 7.23
N PRO A 15 5.94 17.32 7.80
CA PRO A 15 6.78 17.22 8.99
C PRO A 15 6.12 16.40 10.09
N GLY A 16 6.83 15.39 10.60
CA GLY A 16 6.35 14.49 11.64
C GLY A 16 5.65 13.21 11.17
N SER A 17 5.45 13.01 9.86
CA SER A 17 4.93 11.73 9.36
C SER A 17 5.96 10.59 9.46
N ASN A 18 5.49 9.34 9.45
CA ASN A 18 6.38 8.18 9.43
C ASN A 18 7.32 8.21 8.21
N PHE A 19 6.80 8.56 7.04
CA PHE A 19 7.58 8.72 5.82
C PHE A 19 8.55 9.89 5.86
N TYR A 20 8.22 10.98 6.55
CA TYR A 20 9.16 12.08 6.76
C TYR A 20 10.42 11.59 7.47
N TYR A 21 10.28 10.79 8.51
CA TYR A 21 11.42 10.23 9.25
C TYR A 21 12.13 9.10 8.51
N SER A 22 11.42 8.28 7.74
CA SER A 22 12.04 7.16 7.01
C SER A 22 13.04 7.60 5.94
N ILE A 23 12.90 8.83 5.42
CA ILE A 23 13.81 9.38 4.40
C ILE A 23 14.56 10.63 4.87
N LEU A 24 14.51 10.98 6.16
CA LEU A 24 15.02 12.26 6.68
C LEU A 24 16.47 12.53 6.26
N PHE A 25 17.31 11.50 6.35
CA PHE A 25 18.75 11.55 6.07
C PHE A 25 19.13 11.15 4.63
N GLU A 26 18.15 10.82 3.79
CA GLU A 26 18.41 10.47 2.40
C GLU A 26 18.83 11.70 1.60
N ASN A 27 19.62 11.46 0.55
CA ASN A 27 20.02 12.52 -0.38
C ASN A 27 18.85 12.95 -1.28
N GLU A 28 18.98 14.11 -1.92
CA GLU A 28 17.94 14.66 -2.79
C GLU A 28 17.65 13.79 -4.01
N GLU A 29 18.65 13.04 -4.50
CA GLU A 29 18.45 12.13 -5.63
C GLU A 29 17.46 11.01 -5.25
N ILE A 30 17.61 10.41 -4.08
CA ILE A 30 16.71 9.37 -3.57
C ILE A 30 15.34 9.97 -3.27
N LYS A 31 15.28 11.11 -2.56
CA LYS A 31 14.03 11.82 -2.25
C LYS A 31 13.23 12.16 -3.50
N SER A 32 13.89 12.58 -4.58
CA SER A 32 13.24 12.96 -5.84
C SER A 32 12.44 11.83 -6.50
N THR A 33 12.79 10.57 -6.22
CA THR A 33 12.05 9.40 -6.72
C THR A 33 11.15 8.77 -5.66
N VAL A 34 11.56 8.76 -4.39
CA VAL A 34 10.82 8.09 -3.31
C VAL A 34 9.59 8.89 -2.90
N ILE A 35 9.69 10.21 -2.76
CA ILE A 35 8.55 11.05 -2.33
C ILE A 35 7.34 10.93 -3.27
N PRO A 36 7.48 11.00 -4.62
CA PRO A 36 6.36 10.81 -5.53
C PRO A 36 5.71 9.42 -5.43
N LEU A 37 6.51 8.38 -5.16
CA LEU A 37 5.98 7.04 -4.92
C LEU A 37 5.20 7.02 -3.60
N LEU A 38 5.77 7.45 -2.49
CA LEU A 38 5.04 7.53 -1.21
C LEU A 38 3.76 8.39 -1.30
N ALA A 39 3.76 9.43 -2.13
CA ALA A 39 2.56 10.22 -2.41
C ALA A 39 1.51 9.41 -3.16
N MET A 40 1.90 8.60 -4.16
CA MET A 40 1.03 7.68 -4.87
C MET A 40 0.41 6.66 -3.93
N HIS A 41 1.20 6.07 -3.03
CA HIS A 41 0.70 5.16 -2.01
C HIS A 41 -0.40 5.83 -1.16
N ASN A 42 -0.13 7.03 -0.63
CA ASN A 42 -1.11 7.77 0.17
C ASN A 42 -2.38 8.14 -0.63
N GLU A 43 -2.26 8.46 -1.92
CA GLU A 43 -3.42 8.70 -2.77
C GLU A 43 -4.31 7.46 -2.96
N ILE A 44 -3.71 6.28 -3.09
CA ILE A 44 -4.45 5.02 -3.20
C ILE A 44 -5.11 4.71 -1.85
N ILE A 45 -4.40 4.86 -0.74
CA ILE A 45 -4.94 4.66 0.61
C ILE A 45 -6.09 5.62 0.92
N ASP A 46 -6.03 6.87 0.45
CA ASP A 46 -7.12 7.84 0.62
C ASP A 46 -8.42 7.42 -0.09
N CYS A 47 -8.36 6.53 -1.09
CA CYS A 47 -9.56 5.92 -1.66
C CYS A 47 -10.28 5.04 -0.63
N LEU A 48 -9.52 4.37 0.24
CA LEU A 48 -10.02 3.59 1.36
C LEU A 48 -10.48 4.43 2.54
N THR A 49 -9.92 5.61 2.83
CA THR A 49 -10.19 6.28 4.11
C THR A 49 -11.05 7.54 3.98
N ALA A 50 -11.00 8.27 2.86
CA ALA A 50 -11.53 9.64 2.79
C ALA A 50 -13.06 9.77 2.65
N SER A 51 -13.77 8.68 2.32
CA SER A 51 -15.24 8.70 2.16
C SER A 51 -15.85 7.42 2.71
N PRO A 52 -16.93 7.47 3.50
CA PRO A 52 -17.62 6.26 3.95
C PRO A 52 -18.47 5.61 2.85
N ASP A 53 -18.80 6.34 1.78
CA ASP A 53 -19.63 5.86 0.67
C ASP A 53 -18.85 4.91 -0.27
N PRO A 54 -19.26 3.62 -0.38
CA PRO A 54 -18.61 2.65 -1.26
C PRO A 54 -18.64 3.03 -2.74
N GLY A 55 -19.72 3.71 -3.20
CA GLY A 55 -19.85 4.18 -4.57
C GLY A 55 -18.83 5.26 -4.92
N VAL A 56 -18.58 6.20 -3.99
CA VAL A 56 -17.53 7.21 -4.14
C VAL A 56 -16.14 6.55 -4.16
N THR A 57 -15.89 5.58 -3.26
CA THR A 57 -14.63 4.82 -3.25
C THR A 57 -14.39 4.10 -4.58
N ARG A 58 -15.40 3.41 -5.14
CA ARG A 58 -15.28 2.73 -6.43
C ARG A 58 -14.99 3.70 -7.59
N LEU A 59 -15.64 4.87 -7.61
CA LEU A 59 -15.37 5.89 -8.63
C LEU A 59 -13.94 6.41 -8.54
N LYS A 60 -13.39 6.56 -7.33
CA LYS A 60 -11.98 6.95 -7.14
C LYS A 60 -11.02 5.89 -7.65
N PHE A 61 -11.25 4.61 -7.35
CA PHE A 61 -10.43 3.51 -7.88
C PHE A 61 -10.45 3.46 -9.41
N ASN A 62 -11.64 3.56 -10.02
CA ASN A 62 -11.77 3.63 -11.49
C ASN A 62 -10.97 4.79 -12.08
N TRP A 63 -11.02 5.97 -11.45
CA TRP A 63 -10.26 7.13 -11.89
C TRP A 63 -8.75 6.88 -11.82
N TRP A 64 -8.26 6.24 -10.75
CA TRP A 64 -6.85 5.88 -10.62
C TRP A 64 -6.40 4.85 -11.64
N HIS A 65 -7.24 3.87 -11.99
CA HIS A 65 -6.97 2.94 -13.09
C HIS A 65 -6.78 3.67 -14.41
N GLU A 66 -7.68 4.59 -14.74
CA GLU A 66 -7.54 5.42 -15.95
C GLU A 66 -6.28 6.29 -15.91
N GLU A 67 -5.94 6.84 -14.74
CA GLU A 67 -4.76 7.69 -14.59
C GLU A 67 -3.45 6.92 -14.73
N LEU A 68 -3.38 5.70 -14.23
CA LEU A 68 -2.23 4.82 -14.45
C LEU A 68 -2.14 4.33 -15.91
N SER A 69 -3.28 4.13 -16.59
CA SER A 69 -3.29 3.93 -18.05
C SER A 69 -2.71 5.15 -18.77
N ARG A 70 -3.10 6.38 -18.39
CA ARG A 70 -2.53 7.61 -18.96
C ARG A 70 -1.03 7.76 -18.67
N LEU A 71 -0.57 7.34 -17.50
CA LEU A 71 0.85 7.29 -17.18
C LEU A 71 1.61 6.37 -18.14
N SER A 72 1.05 5.17 -18.41
CA SER A 72 1.59 4.23 -19.41
C SER A 72 1.64 4.85 -20.82
N ASP A 73 0.61 5.63 -21.18
CA ASP A 73 0.53 6.36 -22.45
C ASP A 73 1.34 7.68 -22.46
N ASN A 74 2.14 7.95 -21.43
CA ASN A 74 2.94 9.18 -21.27
C ASN A 74 2.13 10.49 -21.26
N ILE A 75 0.84 10.46 -20.92
CA ILE A 75 -0.05 11.63 -20.83
C ILE A 75 -0.76 11.78 -19.45
N PRO A 76 -0.05 11.62 -18.31
CA PRO A 76 -0.64 11.73 -16.98
C PRO A 76 -1.16 13.13 -16.69
N ARG A 77 -2.19 13.21 -15.86
CA ARG A 77 -2.87 14.45 -15.45
C ARG A 77 -2.65 14.79 -13.98
N HIS A 78 -2.46 13.80 -13.12
CA HIS A 78 -2.28 14.02 -11.70
C HIS A 78 -0.86 14.56 -11.41
N PRO A 79 -0.68 15.49 -10.45
CA PRO A 79 0.65 15.96 -10.06
C PRO A 79 1.63 14.83 -9.71
N VAL A 80 1.14 13.80 -9.00
CA VAL A 80 1.95 12.63 -8.61
C VAL A 80 2.42 11.83 -9.83
N THR A 81 1.52 11.43 -10.73
CA THR A 81 1.87 10.65 -11.92
C THR A 81 2.66 11.46 -12.93
N GLN A 82 2.45 12.79 -13.01
CA GLN A 82 3.30 13.69 -13.78
C GLN A 82 4.75 13.74 -13.24
N THR A 83 4.93 13.75 -11.91
CA THR A 83 6.27 13.63 -11.32
C THR A 83 6.87 12.24 -11.58
N ILE A 84 6.10 11.15 -11.38
CA ILE A 84 6.57 9.78 -11.61
C ILE A 84 7.05 9.56 -13.06
N LYS A 85 6.33 10.13 -14.04
CA LYS A 85 6.71 10.06 -15.46
C LYS A 85 8.16 10.50 -15.72
N SER A 86 8.68 11.45 -14.94
CA SER A 86 10.05 11.96 -15.14
C SER A 86 11.15 10.91 -14.92
N PHE A 87 10.85 9.83 -14.17
CA PHE A 87 11.81 8.77 -13.86
C PHE A 87 11.30 7.35 -14.17
N SER A 88 10.05 7.18 -14.60
CA SER A 88 9.45 5.87 -14.84
C SER A 88 10.20 5.04 -15.88
N ASN A 89 10.82 5.67 -16.88
CA ASN A 89 11.59 4.97 -17.91
C ASN A 89 12.84 4.25 -17.38
N ASN A 90 13.31 4.61 -16.18
CA ASN A 90 14.46 3.97 -15.55
C ASN A 90 14.10 2.64 -14.88
N ASN A 91 12.81 2.38 -14.67
CA ASN A 91 12.30 1.14 -14.11
C ASN A 91 11.09 0.64 -14.92
N PRO A 92 11.29 -0.30 -15.87
CA PRO A 92 10.22 -0.75 -16.76
C PRO A 92 9.06 -1.43 -16.04
N ASN A 93 9.27 -1.93 -14.82
CA ASN A 93 8.24 -2.60 -14.03
C ASN A 93 7.42 -1.63 -13.17
N LEU A 94 7.85 -0.37 -13.03
CA LEU A 94 7.26 0.57 -12.07
C LEU A 94 5.76 0.75 -12.26
N VAL A 95 5.31 1.01 -13.50
CA VAL A 95 3.89 1.27 -13.76
C VAL A 95 3.05 0.02 -13.54
N THR A 96 3.58 -1.15 -13.90
CA THR A 96 2.96 -2.44 -13.58
C THR A 96 2.82 -2.63 -12.07
N THR A 97 3.85 -2.36 -11.28
CA THR A 97 3.80 -2.44 -9.81
C THR A 97 2.78 -1.46 -9.21
N LEU A 98 2.61 -0.27 -9.79
CA LEU A 98 1.58 0.68 -9.37
C LEU A 98 0.17 0.14 -9.62
N HIS A 99 -0.07 -0.48 -10.78
CA HIS A 99 -1.33 -1.13 -11.09
C HIS A 99 -1.60 -2.30 -10.13
N GLU A 100 -0.61 -3.13 -9.86
CA GLU A 100 -0.74 -4.24 -8.91
C GLU A 100 -1.11 -3.74 -7.52
N GLN A 101 -0.44 -2.69 -7.02
CA GLN A 101 -0.78 -2.07 -5.74
C GLN A 101 -2.23 -1.57 -5.71
N LEU A 102 -2.68 -0.90 -6.78
CA LEU A 102 -4.05 -0.41 -6.89
C LEU A 102 -5.07 -1.56 -6.83
N VAL A 103 -4.83 -2.63 -7.60
CA VAL A 103 -5.70 -3.82 -7.64
C VAL A 103 -5.75 -4.51 -6.28
N THR A 104 -4.61 -4.69 -5.60
CA THR A 104 -4.57 -5.30 -4.27
C THR A 104 -5.33 -4.47 -3.25
N ILE A 105 -5.21 -3.15 -3.28
CA ILE A 105 -5.93 -2.28 -2.34
C ILE A 105 -7.44 -2.24 -2.68
N GLU A 106 -7.81 -2.30 -3.97
CA GLU A 106 -9.20 -2.38 -4.40
C GLU A 106 -9.87 -3.71 -4.02
N SER A 107 -9.15 -4.84 -4.12
CA SER A 107 -9.69 -6.16 -3.78
C SER A 107 -10.06 -6.29 -2.29
N ILE A 108 -9.45 -5.47 -1.42
CA ILE A 108 -9.86 -5.32 -0.01
C ILE A 108 -11.31 -4.81 0.08
N VAL A 109 -11.68 -3.80 -0.72
CA VAL A 109 -13.03 -3.22 -0.72
C VAL A 109 -14.05 -4.13 -1.38
N SER A 110 -13.65 -4.83 -2.44
CA SER A 110 -14.53 -5.79 -3.12
C SER A 110 -14.77 -7.07 -2.32
N ASN A 111 -14.08 -7.26 -1.19
CA ASN A 111 -14.13 -8.45 -0.34
C ASN A 111 -13.82 -9.75 -1.12
N GLU A 112 -12.95 -9.65 -2.12
CA GLU A 112 -12.49 -10.78 -2.95
C GLU A 112 -11.23 -11.44 -2.34
N GLN A 113 -11.17 -11.44 -1.01
CA GLN A 113 -10.00 -11.88 -0.24
C GLN A 113 -10.09 -13.36 0.10
N SER A 114 -8.93 -14.03 0.17
CA SER A 114 -8.87 -15.42 0.62
C SER A 114 -9.32 -15.55 2.07
N ALA A 115 -10.19 -16.52 2.35
CA ALA A 115 -10.54 -16.90 3.72
C ALA A 115 -9.40 -17.63 4.44
N ASP A 116 -8.50 -18.28 3.68
CA ASP A 116 -7.29 -18.89 4.19
C ASP A 116 -6.24 -17.82 4.50
N GLN A 117 -5.75 -17.82 5.74
CA GLN A 117 -4.81 -16.82 6.24
C GLN A 117 -3.47 -16.84 5.51
N ALA A 118 -2.94 -18.01 5.15
CA ALA A 118 -1.63 -18.10 4.50
C ALA A 118 -1.66 -17.46 3.10
N ASN A 119 -2.69 -17.76 2.31
CA ASN A 119 -2.96 -17.16 1.00
C ASN A 119 -3.30 -15.67 1.12
N TRP A 120 -4.05 -15.27 2.16
CA TRP A 120 -4.36 -13.87 2.42
C TRP A 120 -3.10 -13.05 2.70
N LEU A 121 -2.19 -13.58 3.53
CA LEU A 121 -0.89 -12.98 3.81
C LEU A 121 -0.05 -12.88 2.53
N GLU A 122 0.00 -13.92 1.71
CA GLU A 122 0.74 -13.90 0.46
C GLU A 122 0.20 -12.84 -0.52
N HIS A 123 -1.12 -12.82 -0.73
CA HIS A 123 -1.76 -11.92 -1.69
C HIS A 123 -1.70 -10.45 -1.28
N ASN A 124 -1.95 -10.12 -0.01
CA ASN A 124 -1.97 -8.72 0.42
C ASN A 124 -0.56 -8.19 0.67
N PHE A 125 0.35 -9.01 1.22
CA PHE A 125 1.63 -8.50 1.71
C PHE A 125 2.72 -8.63 0.67
N ASN A 126 2.82 -9.72 -0.09
CA ASN A 126 3.89 -9.83 -1.09
C ASN A 126 3.70 -8.82 -2.23
N ILE A 127 2.45 -8.52 -2.61
CA ILE A 127 2.17 -7.55 -3.67
C ILE A 127 2.51 -6.12 -3.22
N LEU A 128 2.15 -5.74 -1.98
CA LEU A 128 2.59 -4.48 -1.39
C LEU A 128 4.11 -4.46 -1.16
N GLY A 129 4.73 -5.61 -0.92
CA GLY A 129 6.17 -5.79 -0.84
C GLY A 129 6.90 -5.50 -2.16
N ARG A 130 6.30 -5.82 -3.30
CA ARG A 130 6.83 -5.44 -4.62
C ARG A 130 6.86 -3.93 -4.82
N TYR A 131 5.93 -3.21 -4.20
CA TYR A 131 6.00 -1.75 -4.16
C TYR A 131 7.25 -1.23 -3.41
N TYR A 132 7.66 -1.93 -2.35
CA TYR A 132 8.92 -1.66 -1.66
C TYR A 132 10.16 -1.88 -2.53
N VAL A 133 10.11 -2.86 -3.44
CA VAL A 133 11.17 -3.08 -4.45
C VAL A 133 11.27 -1.88 -5.39
N ALA A 134 10.12 -1.35 -5.84
CA ALA A 134 10.06 -0.14 -6.66
C ALA A 134 10.60 1.10 -5.94
N LEU A 135 10.29 1.26 -4.64
CA LEU A 135 10.82 2.34 -3.80
C LEU A 135 12.36 2.32 -3.69
N ASN A 136 12.95 1.12 -3.60
CA ASN A 136 14.40 0.95 -3.42
C ASN A 136 15.17 0.81 -4.74
N ARG A 137 14.52 1.04 -5.90
CA ARG A 137 15.13 0.99 -7.25
C ARG A 137 15.78 -0.35 -7.61
N PHE A 138 15.34 -1.47 -7.02
CA PHE A 138 15.83 -2.79 -7.40
C PHE A 138 15.27 -3.21 -8.77
N GLN A 139 16.10 -3.85 -9.60
CA GLN A 139 15.76 -4.18 -11.00
C GLN A 139 15.02 -5.53 -11.17
N THR A 140 15.11 -6.43 -10.19
CA THR A 140 14.62 -7.82 -10.27
C THR A 140 13.97 -8.26 -8.96
N GLU A 141 12.80 -8.90 -9.05
CA GLU A 141 12.10 -9.50 -7.88
C GLU A 141 12.83 -10.72 -7.33
N GLN A 142 13.53 -11.45 -8.21
CA GLN A 142 14.16 -12.73 -7.90
C GLN A 142 15.33 -12.62 -6.92
N ASP A 143 16.00 -11.46 -6.88
CA ASP A 143 17.16 -11.23 -6.01
C ASP A 143 16.78 -10.79 -4.58
N ASN A 144 15.49 -10.54 -4.30
CA ASN A 144 15.11 -9.75 -3.12
C ASN A 144 13.81 -10.23 -2.42
N GLN A 145 13.54 -11.54 -2.40
CA GLN A 145 12.39 -12.11 -1.69
C GLN A 145 12.27 -11.65 -0.23
N TYR A 146 13.41 -11.51 0.47
CA TYR A 146 13.44 -10.95 1.83
C TYR A 146 12.90 -9.51 1.89
N ILE A 147 13.25 -8.64 0.94
CA ILE A 147 12.79 -7.25 0.88
C ILE A 147 11.30 -7.18 0.55
N ILE A 148 10.82 -8.04 -0.35
CA ILE A 148 9.40 -8.16 -0.67
C ILE A 148 8.62 -8.56 0.58
N GLN A 149 9.07 -9.58 1.30
CA GLN A 149 8.38 -10.06 2.50
C GLN A 149 8.37 -9.02 3.63
N ASN A 150 9.52 -8.40 3.92
CA ASN A 150 9.62 -7.37 4.98
C ASN A 150 8.91 -6.08 4.59
N GLY A 151 9.03 -5.63 3.33
CA GLY A 151 8.33 -4.45 2.83
C GLY A 151 6.81 -4.63 2.81
N GLY A 152 6.35 -5.85 2.50
CA GLY A 152 4.95 -6.24 2.58
C GLY A 152 4.40 -6.09 3.98
N LEU A 153 5.18 -6.50 4.99
CA LEU A 153 4.83 -6.38 6.40
C LEU A 153 4.59 -4.92 6.79
N VAL A 154 5.47 -4.00 6.40
CA VAL A 154 5.33 -2.56 6.71
C VAL A 154 4.00 -2.01 6.18
N PHE A 155 3.70 -2.22 4.90
CA PHE A 155 2.47 -1.70 4.30
C PHE A 155 1.21 -2.40 4.78
N GLY A 156 1.27 -3.70 5.05
CA GLY A 156 0.11 -4.39 5.57
C GLY A 156 -0.17 -4.04 7.04
N LEU A 157 0.86 -3.79 7.87
CA LEU A 157 0.66 -3.20 9.21
C LEU A 157 0.00 -1.82 9.13
N GLU A 158 0.38 -1.00 8.16
CA GLU A 158 -0.26 0.28 7.90
C GLU A 158 -1.75 0.12 7.56
N LEU A 159 -2.11 -0.79 6.66
CA LEU A 159 -3.50 -1.10 6.35
C LEU A 159 -4.28 -1.59 7.58
N PHE A 160 -3.66 -2.42 8.44
CA PHE A 160 -4.26 -2.84 9.71
C PHE A 160 -4.51 -1.67 10.67
N MET A 161 -3.55 -0.76 10.82
CA MET A 161 -3.74 0.45 11.64
C MET A 161 -4.86 1.35 11.12
N LEU A 162 -5.04 1.38 9.80
CA LEU A 162 -6.09 2.17 9.14
C LEU A 162 -7.44 1.47 9.08
N TYR A 163 -7.51 0.17 9.39
CA TYR A 163 -8.74 -0.64 9.28
C TYR A 163 -9.98 -0.01 9.93
N PRO A 164 -9.91 0.58 11.14
CA PRO A 164 -11.07 1.23 11.75
C PRO A 164 -11.71 2.34 10.88
N LEU A 165 -10.94 2.96 9.98
CA LEU A 165 -11.43 4.01 9.08
C LEU A 165 -12.17 3.47 7.85
N PHE A 166 -12.00 2.19 7.53
CA PHE A 166 -12.57 1.58 6.33
C PHE A 166 -13.30 0.24 6.56
N ALA A 167 -13.40 -0.21 7.81
CA ALA A 167 -14.02 -1.47 8.20
C ALA A 167 -15.45 -1.65 7.67
N THR A 168 -16.25 -0.58 7.59
CA THR A 168 -17.62 -0.64 7.05
C THR A 168 -17.67 -0.97 5.55
N LYS A 169 -16.59 -0.68 4.82
CA LYS A 169 -16.48 -0.94 3.37
C LYS A 169 -15.82 -2.28 3.08
N ALA A 170 -14.94 -2.73 3.97
CA ALA A 170 -14.20 -3.98 3.82
C ALA A 170 -14.28 -4.83 5.10
N PRO A 171 -15.48 -5.27 5.52
CA PRO A 171 -15.63 -5.97 6.80
C PRO A 171 -14.89 -7.31 6.86
N GLY A 172 -14.58 -7.90 5.70
CA GLY A 172 -13.77 -9.12 5.58
C GLY A 172 -12.29 -8.86 5.27
N PHE A 173 -11.79 -7.64 5.46
CA PHE A 173 -10.36 -7.36 5.29
C PHE A 173 -9.51 -8.27 6.18
N ILE A 174 -9.90 -8.43 7.45
CA ILE A 174 -9.24 -9.37 8.36
C ILE A 174 -9.81 -10.77 8.11
N PRO A 175 -8.97 -11.81 7.88
CA PRO A 175 -9.45 -13.17 7.66
C PRO A 175 -10.40 -13.63 8.77
N ALA A 176 -11.56 -14.17 8.41
CA ALA A 176 -12.56 -14.62 9.37
C ALA A 176 -12.02 -15.69 10.33
N GLU A 177 -11.11 -16.55 9.84
CA GLU A 177 -10.42 -17.54 10.65
C GLU A 177 -9.60 -16.88 11.78
N LEU A 178 -8.83 -15.83 11.45
CA LEU A 178 -8.04 -15.06 12.40
C LEU A 178 -8.93 -14.30 13.39
N VAL A 179 -9.99 -13.65 12.90
CA VAL A 179 -10.96 -12.95 13.77
C VAL A 179 -11.61 -13.93 14.76
N SER A 180 -12.00 -15.13 14.30
CA SER A 180 -12.72 -16.11 15.12
C SER A 180 -11.93 -16.61 16.34
N ARG A 181 -10.60 -16.53 16.31
CA ARG A 181 -9.72 -16.89 17.42
C ARG A 181 -9.64 -15.81 18.50
N HIS A 182 -9.99 -14.56 18.17
CA HIS A 182 -9.80 -13.37 18.99
C HIS A 182 -11.10 -12.60 19.19
N VAL A 183 -12.12 -13.32 19.66
CA VAL A 183 -13.43 -12.75 20.01
C VAL A 183 -13.61 -12.75 21.51
N GLY A 184 -13.97 -11.60 22.06
CA GLY A 184 -14.25 -11.44 23.48
C GLY A 184 -15.58 -12.07 23.90
N PRO A 185 -15.86 -12.10 25.21
CA PRO A 185 -17.06 -12.73 25.76
C PRO A 185 -18.37 -12.12 25.26
N ASP A 186 -18.36 -10.85 24.82
CA ASP A 186 -19.52 -10.12 24.31
C ASP A 186 -19.62 -10.14 22.77
N GLY A 187 -18.75 -10.89 22.09
CA GLY A 187 -18.73 -11.00 20.62
C GLY A 187 -17.93 -9.90 19.93
N GLU A 188 -17.21 -9.06 20.69
CA GLU A 188 -16.33 -8.02 20.18
C GLU A 188 -15.01 -8.58 19.64
N ILE A 189 -14.49 -7.97 18.58
CA ILE A 189 -13.18 -8.34 18.03
C ILE A 189 -12.08 -7.75 18.93
N LEU A 190 -11.22 -8.61 19.46
CA LEU A 190 -10.06 -8.22 20.25
C LEU A 190 -8.90 -7.82 19.31
N PHE A 191 -8.98 -6.61 18.75
CA PHE A 191 -7.99 -6.11 17.79
C PHE A 191 -6.52 -6.19 18.24
N PRO A 192 -6.17 -5.93 19.53
CA PRO A 192 -4.79 -6.10 19.99
C PRO A 192 -4.28 -7.54 19.84
N ASP A 193 -5.14 -8.54 20.07
CA ASP A 193 -4.78 -9.95 20.01
C ASP A 193 -4.69 -10.44 18.56
N VAL A 194 -5.63 -10.02 17.70
CA VAL A 194 -5.55 -10.21 16.24
C VAL A 194 -4.23 -9.66 15.69
N PHE A 195 -3.87 -8.44 16.09
CA PHE A 195 -2.64 -7.79 15.67
C PHE A 195 -1.39 -8.51 16.20
N GLY A 196 -1.42 -8.96 17.46
CA GLY A 196 -0.34 -9.72 18.07
C GLY A 196 -0.07 -11.04 17.35
N GLU A 197 -1.11 -11.82 17.07
CA GLU A 197 -0.98 -13.09 16.32
C GLU A 197 -0.44 -12.87 14.91
N LEU A 198 -0.95 -11.84 14.22
CA LEU A 198 -0.48 -11.50 12.89
C LEU A 198 1.03 -11.19 12.87
N ILE A 199 1.52 -10.39 13.82
CA ILE A 199 2.95 -10.09 13.95
C ILE A 199 3.75 -11.38 14.22
N CYS A 200 3.25 -12.27 15.08
CA CYS A 200 3.91 -13.54 15.36
C CYS A 200 4.01 -14.43 14.12
N ASP A 201 2.93 -14.60 13.36
CA ASP A 201 2.91 -15.39 12.13
C ASP A 201 3.89 -14.84 11.08
N PHE A 202 4.02 -13.52 11.02
CA PHE A 202 5.03 -12.88 10.19
C PHE A 202 6.45 -13.15 10.65
N GLN A 203 6.74 -13.00 11.94
CA GLN A 203 8.07 -13.29 12.50
C GLN A 203 8.47 -14.74 12.24
N LEU A 204 7.52 -15.68 12.35
CA LEU A 204 7.75 -17.09 12.00
C LEU A 204 8.08 -17.26 10.52
N LYS A 205 7.33 -16.63 9.60
CA LYS A 205 7.66 -16.66 8.16
C LYS A 205 9.05 -16.09 7.86
N LEU A 206 9.43 -14.99 8.49
CA LEU A 206 10.75 -14.36 8.30
C LEU A 206 11.91 -15.23 8.79
N ASN A 207 11.69 -16.07 9.82
CA ASN A 207 12.71 -16.97 10.35
C ASN A 207 12.91 -18.26 9.51
N HIS A 208 12.06 -18.50 8.51
CA HIS A 208 12.10 -19.68 7.64
C HIS A 208 12.59 -19.39 6.21
N VAL A 209 13.14 -18.19 5.98
CA VAL A 209 13.69 -17.70 4.71
C VAL A 209 15.19 -17.46 4.86
#